data_AF-A0A4R9LWC9-F1
#
_entry.id   AF-A0A4R9LWC9-F1
#
_cell.length_a   1.000
_cell.length_b   1.000
_cell.length_c   1.000
_cell.angle_alpha   90.00
_cell.angle_beta   90.00
_cell.angle_gamma   90.00
#
_symmetry.space_group_name_H-M   'P 1'
#
loop_
_entity.id
_entity.type
_entity.pdbx_description
1 polymer ?
#
loop_
_entity_poly.entity_id
_entity_poly.type
_entity_poly.pdbx_seq_one_letter_code
_entity_poly.pdbx_strand_id
1 'polypeptide(L)'
;MKLGTFFLCFLLTQCQKSLEDQFDELKNSASVFRLARFCEENKILQSTKEKDCSEAFQASQSRLEAILSRQIDLSFTKLILPKEEGEEIELLLRTKPEWGIRYLEIWKQSVILE
;
A
#
# COMPACT_ATOMS: atom_id res chain seq x y z
N MET A 1 58.58 -3.08 -6.40
CA MET A 1 57.67 -2.36 -5.47
C MET A 1 56.37 -2.14 -6.23
N LYS A 2 55.29 -2.89 -5.94
CA LYS A 2 54.22 -2.53 -4.97
C LYS A 2 53.73 -1.11 -5.24
N LEU A 3 52.45 -0.79 -5.43
CA LEU A 3 51.17 -1.48 -5.26
C LEU A 3 50.17 -0.44 -5.80
N GLY A 4 49.17 -0.82 -6.58
CA GLY A 4 48.21 0.16 -7.09
C GLY A 4 46.89 -0.43 -7.55
N THR A 5 46.58 -1.64 -7.10
CA THR A 5 45.27 -2.26 -7.22
C THR A 5 44.33 -1.50 -6.28
N PHE A 6 43.77 -0.38 -6.74
CA PHE A 6 42.69 0.31 -6.02
C PHE A 6 41.37 0.13 -6.76
N PHE A 7 40.73 -0.97 -6.39
CA PHE A 7 39.34 -0.96 -5.98
C PHE A 7 38.29 -0.74 -7.08
N LEU A 8 38.27 -1.74 -7.95
CA LEU A 8 37.09 -2.31 -8.59
C LEU A 8 36.01 -2.67 -7.52
N CYS A 9 35.29 -1.69 -6.97
CA CYS A 9 34.30 -1.93 -5.90
C CYS A 9 33.09 -0.98 -5.90
N PHE A 10 32.79 -0.30 -7.02
CA PHE A 10 31.52 0.45 -7.16
C PHE A 10 30.40 -0.33 -7.85
N LEU A 11 30.54 -1.66 -7.97
CA LEU A 11 29.50 -2.57 -8.46
C LEU A 11 28.99 -3.52 -7.35
N LEU A 12 29.18 -3.14 -6.08
CA LEU A 12 28.55 -3.85 -4.98
C LEU A 12 27.11 -3.36 -4.81
N THR A 13 26.21 -4.26 -5.24
CA THR A 13 24.95 -4.59 -4.58
C THR A 13 23.81 -3.55 -4.65
N GLN A 14 23.20 -3.40 -5.83
CA GLN A 14 21.73 -3.42 -5.87
C GLN A 14 21.29 -4.88 -5.94
N CYS A 15 21.34 -5.58 -4.81
CA CYS A 15 20.60 -6.84 -4.69
C CYS A 15 19.14 -6.42 -4.51
N GLN A 16 18.45 -6.18 -5.63
CA GLN A 16 17.03 -5.85 -5.61
C GLN A 16 16.31 -7.08 -5.07
N LYS A 17 15.69 -6.91 -3.91
CA LYS A 17 14.93 -7.96 -3.23
C LYS A 17 13.86 -8.53 -4.18
N SER A 18 13.66 -9.85 -4.18
CA SER A 18 12.68 -10.46 -5.09
C SER A 18 11.27 -9.94 -4.80
N LEU A 19 10.38 -10.00 -5.79
CA LEU A 19 8.99 -9.58 -5.62
C LEU A 19 8.26 -10.43 -4.57
N GLU A 20 8.61 -11.71 -4.47
CA GLU A 20 8.05 -12.64 -3.49
C GLU A 20 8.52 -12.32 -2.08
N ASP A 21 9.80 -12.01 -1.89
CA ASP A 21 10.29 -11.65 -0.57
C ASP A 21 9.76 -10.27 -0.10
N GLN A 22 9.53 -9.34 -1.04
CA GLN A 22 8.85 -8.05 -0.74
C GLN A 22 7.39 -8.27 -0.38
N PHE A 23 6.70 -9.18 -1.08
CA PHE A 23 5.33 -9.58 -0.79
C PHE A 23 5.21 -10.16 0.61
N ASP A 24 6.07 -11.12 0.96
CA ASP A 24 6.03 -11.81 2.25
C ASP A 24 6.34 -10.84 3.41
N GLU A 25 7.23 -9.87 3.22
CA GLU A 25 7.43 -8.80 4.20
C GLU A 25 6.18 -7.93 4.39
N LEU A 26 5.55 -7.52 3.30
CA LEU A 26 4.32 -6.72 3.37
C LEU A 26 3.16 -7.49 3.99
N LYS A 27 3.06 -8.79 3.72
CA LYS A 27 2.07 -9.68 4.33
C LYS A 27 2.24 -9.82 5.84
N ASN A 28 3.49 -9.80 6.30
CA ASN A 28 3.81 -9.79 7.72
C ASN A 28 3.73 -8.39 8.36
N SER A 29 3.60 -7.33 7.55
CA SER A 29 3.38 -5.97 8.03
C SER A 29 1.92 -5.76 8.43
N ALA A 30 1.68 -4.78 9.30
CA ALA A 30 0.33 -4.48 9.78
C ALA A 30 -0.56 -3.73 8.76
N SER A 31 -0.01 -3.26 7.62
CA SER A 31 -0.78 -2.47 6.65
C SER A 31 -1.34 -3.32 5.51
N VAL A 32 -2.65 -3.59 5.59
CA VAL A 32 -3.40 -4.22 4.51
C VAL A 32 -3.42 -3.37 3.23
N PHE A 33 -3.38 -2.04 3.37
CA PHE A 33 -3.40 -1.11 2.23
C PHE A 33 -2.12 -1.15 1.41
N ARG A 34 -0.95 -1.25 2.07
CA ARG A 34 0.33 -1.41 1.36
C ARG A 34 0.37 -2.73 0.60
N LEU A 35 -0.10 -3.82 1.21
CA LEU A 35 -0.15 -5.12 0.55
C LEU A 35 -1.11 -5.12 -0.65
N ALA A 36 -2.31 -4.57 -0.49
CA ALA A 36 -3.27 -4.44 -1.59
C ALA A 36 -2.73 -3.58 -2.74
N ARG A 37 -2.06 -2.47 -2.43
CA ARG A 37 -1.41 -1.62 -3.45
C ARG A 37 -0.30 -2.37 -4.16
N PHE A 38 0.54 -3.10 -3.42
CA PHE A 38 1.61 -3.89 -4.00
C PHE A 38 1.09 -4.98 -4.93
N CYS A 39 -0.01 -5.67 -4.57
CA CYS A 39 -0.72 -6.59 -5.44
C CYS A 39 -1.26 -5.92 -6.71
N GLU A 40 -1.75 -4.68 -6.61
CA GLU A 40 -2.26 -3.93 -7.77
C GLU A 40 -1.14 -3.50 -8.72
N GLU A 41 0.00 -3.06 -8.19
CA GLU A 41 1.19 -2.65 -8.97
C GLU A 41 1.89 -3.84 -9.62
N ASN A 42 1.86 -5.01 -8.97
CA ASN A 42 2.55 -6.20 -9.42
C ASN A 42 1.55 -7.28 -9.82
N LYS A 43 0.84 -7.05 -10.93
CA LYS A 43 -0.21 -7.95 -11.45
C LYS A 43 0.23 -9.41 -11.62
N ILE A 44 1.52 -9.66 -11.84
CA ILE A 44 2.08 -11.02 -11.91
C ILE A 44 1.90 -11.76 -10.58
N LEU A 45 1.97 -11.08 -9.44
CA LEU A 45 1.70 -11.68 -8.13
C LEU A 45 0.21 -11.98 -7.92
N GLN A 46 -0.70 -11.32 -8.64
CA GLN A 46 -2.11 -11.69 -8.58
C GLN A 46 -2.36 -13.09 -9.14
N SER A 47 -1.50 -13.63 -10.01
CA SER A 47 -1.64 -15.01 -10.49
C SER A 47 -0.95 -16.04 -9.61
N THR A 48 0.17 -15.70 -8.95
CA THR A 48 0.93 -16.65 -8.11
C THR A 48 0.52 -16.62 -6.63
N LYS A 49 -0.03 -15.50 -6.15
CA LYS A 49 -0.50 -15.26 -4.78
C LYS A 49 -1.95 -14.77 -4.76
N GLU A 50 -2.77 -15.24 -5.71
CA GLU A 50 -4.14 -14.78 -5.95
C GLU A 50 -4.98 -14.67 -4.68
N LYS A 51 -4.99 -15.75 -3.88
CA LYS A 51 -5.76 -15.81 -2.64
C LYS A 51 -5.34 -14.71 -1.66
N ASP A 52 -4.04 -14.57 -1.43
CA ASP A 52 -3.52 -13.58 -0.48
C ASP A 52 -3.78 -12.15 -0.97
N CYS A 53 -3.64 -11.88 -2.27
CA CYS A 53 -3.99 -10.58 -2.84
C CYS A 53 -5.49 -10.29 -2.75
N SER A 54 -6.34 -11.29 -2.97
CA SER A 54 -7.79 -11.17 -2.83
C SER A 54 -8.18 -10.85 -1.39
N GLU A 55 -7.59 -11.55 -0.42
CA GLU A 55 -7.77 -11.27 1.01
C GLU A 55 -7.30 -9.85 1.38
N ALA A 56 -6.16 -9.40 0.85
CA ALA A 56 -5.66 -8.05 1.05
C ALA A 56 -6.65 -7.00 0.51
N PHE A 57 -7.17 -7.20 -0.70
CA PHE A 57 -8.19 -6.30 -1.27
C PHE A 57 -9.47 -6.29 -0.44
N GLN A 58 -9.98 -7.45 -0.03
CA GLN A 58 -11.18 -7.51 0.80
C GLN A 58 -10.98 -6.80 2.14
N ALA A 59 -9.86 -7.06 2.82
CA ALA A 59 -9.54 -6.43 4.09
C ALA A 59 -9.38 -4.90 3.96
N SER A 60 -8.68 -4.42 2.92
CA SER A 60 -8.56 -2.99 2.63
C SER A 60 -9.91 -2.35 2.35
N GLN A 61 -10.76 -2.99 1.55
CA GLN A 61 -12.09 -2.46 1.25
C GLN A 61 -12.96 -2.38 2.51
N SER A 62 -13.02 -3.46 3.30
CA SER A 62 -13.79 -3.47 4.56
C SER A 62 -13.29 -2.43 5.54
N ARG A 63 -11.97 -2.22 5.65
CA ARG A 63 -11.40 -1.18 6.51
C ARG A 63 -11.76 0.22 6.02
N LEU A 64 -11.65 0.48 4.72
CA LEU A 64 -12.04 1.77 4.12
C LEU A 64 -13.52 2.07 4.35
N GLU A 65 -14.40 1.10 4.08
CA GLU A 65 -15.84 1.26 4.28
C GLU A 65 -16.18 1.49 5.76
N ALA A 66 -15.50 0.82 6.69
CA ALA A 66 -15.67 1.04 8.13
C ALA A 66 -15.17 2.42 8.59
N ILE A 67 -14.17 3.00 7.93
CA ILE A 67 -13.74 4.39 8.19
C ILE A 67 -14.83 5.33 7.69
N LEU A 68 -15.26 5.18 6.43
CA LEU A 68 -16.26 6.08 5.83
C LEU A 68 -17.63 5.99 6.55
N SER A 69 -18.03 4.82 7.05
CA SER A 69 -19.28 4.68 7.81
C SER A 69 -19.25 5.45 9.13
N ARG A 70 -18.10 5.50 9.84
CA ARG A 70 -17.96 6.30 11.06
C ARG A 70 -18.20 7.79 10.83
N GLN A 71 -17.86 8.29 9.64
CA GLN A 71 -18.12 9.68 9.28
C GLN A 71 -19.64 9.96 9.23
N ILE A 72 -20.42 9.00 8.70
CA ILE A 72 -21.89 9.09 8.65
C ILE A 72 -22.45 9.13 10.07
N ASP A 73 -21.94 8.28 10.95
CA ASP A 73 -22.35 8.24 12.36
C ASP A 73 -22.04 9.56 13.10
N LEU A 74 -20.97 10.25 12.73
CA LEU A 74 -20.59 11.56 13.27
C LEU A 74 -21.27 12.75 12.60
N SER A 75 -22.43 12.52 11.95
CA SER A 75 -23.19 13.56 11.25
C SER A 75 -22.34 14.34 10.24
N PHE A 76 -21.52 13.63 9.47
CA PHE A 76 -20.63 14.18 8.43
C PHE A 76 -19.47 15.05 8.95
N THR A 77 -19.15 14.99 10.23
CA THR A 77 -17.90 15.56 10.76
C THR A 77 -16.71 14.84 10.16
N LYS A 78 -15.66 15.58 9.77
CA LYS A 78 -14.43 14.98 9.24
C LYS A 78 -13.75 14.11 10.30
N LEU A 79 -13.26 12.96 9.86
CA LEU A 79 -12.48 12.04 10.68
C LEU A 79 -11.02 12.47 10.71
N ILE A 80 -10.45 12.55 11.91
CA ILE A 80 -9.01 12.71 12.08
C ILE A 80 -8.38 11.32 12.01
N LEU A 81 -7.44 11.13 11.11
CA LEU A 81 -6.71 9.88 10.93
C LEU A 81 -5.21 10.11 10.99
N PRO A 82 -4.43 9.11 11.45
CA PRO A 82 -2.98 9.16 11.34
C PRO A 82 -2.57 9.39 9.90
N LYS A 83 -1.66 10.35 9.68
CA LYS A 83 -1.17 10.70 8.34
C LYS A 83 -0.70 9.50 7.53
N GLU A 84 0.05 8.58 8.15
CA GLU A 84 0.58 7.38 7.48
C GLU A 84 -0.54 6.47 6.93
N GLU A 85 -1.56 6.15 7.74
CA GLU A 85 -2.70 5.32 7.28
C GLU A 85 -3.47 6.04 6.16
N GLY A 86 -3.65 7.35 6.30
CA GLY A 86 -4.39 8.13 5.31
C GLY A 86 -3.69 8.24 3.96
N GLU A 87 -2.36 8.40 3.96
CA GLU A 87 -1.55 8.41 2.74
C GLU A 87 -1.56 7.05 2.05
N GLU A 88 -1.51 5.94 2.80
CA GLU A 88 -1.59 4.59 2.24
C GLU A 88 -2.92 4.32 1.52
N ILE A 89 -4.02 4.75 2.14
CA ILE A 89 -5.36 4.64 1.55
C ILE A 89 -5.42 5.47 0.26
N GLU A 90 -4.97 6.72 0.31
CA GLU A 90 -5.01 7.59 -0.86
C GLU A 90 -4.17 7.04 -2.02
N LEU A 91 -2.98 6.49 -1.72
CA LEU A 91 -2.14 5.82 -2.71
C LEU A 91 -2.86 4.62 -3.32
N LEU A 92 -3.47 3.75 -2.51
CA LEU A 92 -4.23 2.60 -3.02
C LEU A 92 -5.40 3.05 -3.92
N LEU A 93 -6.16 4.07 -3.52
CA LEU A 93 -7.27 4.59 -4.31
C LEU A 93 -6.81 5.16 -5.66
N ARG A 94 -5.61 5.75 -5.72
CA ARG A 94 -5.01 6.23 -6.98
C ARG A 94 -4.47 5.10 -7.85
N THR A 95 -3.92 4.06 -7.22
CA THR A 95 -3.35 2.90 -7.92
C THR A 95 -4.43 1.97 -8.48
N LYS A 96 -5.60 1.85 -7.82
CA LYS A 96 -6.71 0.95 -8.20
C LYS A 96 -7.89 1.75 -8.78
N PRO A 97 -8.00 1.91 -10.11
CA PRO A 97 -8.90 2.88 -10.73
C PRO A 97 -10.37 2.72 -10.36
N GLU A 98 -10.86 1.48 -10.28
CA GLU A 98 -12.24 1.16 -9.94
C GLU A 98 -12.61 1.63 -8.52
N TRP A 99 -11.65 1.61 -7.59
CA TRP A 99 -11.83 2.12 -6.24
C TRP A 99 -11.66 3.64 -6.19
N GLY A 100 -10.69 4.17 -6.94
CA GLY A 100 -10.50 5.61 -7.07
C GLY A 100 -11.77 6.33 -7.52
N ILE A 101 -12.43 5.81 -8.57
CA ILE A 101 -13.70 6.35 -9.08
C ILE A 101 -14.78 6.34 -7.99
N ARG A 102 -14.84 5.28 -7.19
CA ARG A 102 -15.90 5.09 -6.19
C ARG A 102 -15.66 5.88 -4.90
N TYR A 103 -14.42 5.97 -4.43
CA TYR A 103 -14.12 6.38 -3.06
C TYR A 103 -13.28 7.64 -2.93
N LEU A 104 -12.52 8.05 -3.95
CA LEU A 104 -11.50 9.10 -3.78
C LEU A 104 -12.09 10.47 -3.41
N GLU A 105 -13.20 10.87 -4.02
CA GLU A 105 -13.84 12.14 -3.69
C GLU A 105 -14.52 12.12 -2.32
N ILE A 106 -15.15 10.99 -1.98
CA ILE A 106 -15.73 10.76 -0.64
C ILE A 106 -14.61 10.86 0.40
N TRP A 107 -13.51 10.15 0.18
CA TRP A 107 -12.33 10.14 1.07
C TRP A 107 -11.82 11.55 1.38
N LYS A 108 -11.55 12.37 0.35
CA LYS A 108 -11.05 13.76 0.52
C LYS A 108 -11.99 14.65 1.32
N GLN A 109 -13.29 14.41 1.22
CA GLN A 109 -14.29 15.15 1.98
C GLN A 109 -14.44 14.62 3.41
N SER A 110 -14.07 13.36 3.63
CA SER A 110 -14.33 12.62 4.87
C SER A 110 -13.24 12.75 5.92
N VAL A 111 -11.99 13.03 5.54
CA VAL A 111 -10.85 12.92 6.46
C VAL A 111 -10.00 14.18 6.56
N ILE A 112 -9.30 14.30 7.70
CA ILE A 112 -8.18 15.21 7.95
C ILE A 112 -7.01 14.33 8.40
N LEU A 113 -5.83 14.54 7.82
CA LEU A 113 -4.62 13.79 8.14
C LEU A 113 -3.77 14.58 9.14
N GLU A 114 -3.40 13.95 10.26
CA GLU A 114 -2.56 14.54 11.33
C GLU A 114 -1.31 13.70 11.59
#